data_AF-A0A660VCV9-F1
#
_entry.id   AF-A0A660VCV9-F1
#
_cell.length_a   1.000
_cell.length_b   1.000
_cell.length_c   1.000
_cell.angle_alpha   90.00
_cell.angle_beta   90.00
_cell.angle_gamma   90.00
#
_symmetry.space_group_name_H-M   'P 1'
#
loop_
_entity.id
_entity.type
_entity.pdbx_description
1 polymer ?
#
loop_
_entity_poly.entity_id
_entity_poly.type
_entity_poly.pdbx_seq_one_letter_code
_entity_poly.pdbx_strand_id
1 'polypeptide(L)'
;MTTIFQRQLTCPVCGTTFSTEVIASTNQFDIATDLKPLTVGVPFYPFLVHTCPNCYYSGSEEDFNLQIEETTADRLRAEMEFWRRKLGPVEPAPAHSYMLAAFCALILGKPHYVVGDLFLAASWCADDDALTEFADHLREEAVEHFKRALESGEAPHAERARICYIIGELLRRLGRDEEARPFFERVMREVVDPAEQEWLIKGAARQLSNPAERFGEFMRGDGLG
;
A
#
# COMPACT_ATOMS: atom_id res chain seq x y z
N MET A 1 17.95 -1.67 13.55
CA MET A 1 18.46 -0.56 12.72
C MET A 1 18.25 -0.98 11.28
N THR A 2 17.52 -0.18 10.48
CA THR A 2 17.34 -0.47 9.05
C THR A 2 18.68 -0.36 8.35
N THR A 3 19.09 -1.42 7.66
CA THR A 3 20.29 -1.39 6.82
C THR A 3 19.88 -1.12 5.38
N ILE A 4 20.42 -0.05 4.81
CA ILE A 4 20.18 0.36 3.42
C ILE A 4 21.48 0.18 2.64
N PHE A 5 21.39 -0.33 1.42
CA PHE A 5 22.51 -0.40 0.50
C PHE A 5 22.13 0.14 -0.88
N GLN A 6 23.13 0.59 -1.62
CA GLN A 6 22.95 1.06 -2.98
C GLN A 6 22.87 -0.13 -3.95
N ARG A 7 21.91 -0.08 -4.85
CA ARG A 7 21.73 -1.05 -5.93
C ARG A 7 21.53 -0.33 -7.25
N GLN A 8 22.09 -0.90 -8.30
CA GLN A 8 21.89 -0.41 -9.65
C GLN A 8 20.69 -1.14 -10.30
N LEU A 9 19.71 -0.38 -10.78
CA LEU A 9 18.57 -0.88 -11.55
C LEU A 9 18.61 -0.33 -12.97
N THR A 10 18.05 -1.09 -13.91
CA THR A 10 17.85 -0.63 -15.29
C THR A 10 16.36 -0.61 -15.58
N CYS A 11 15.83 0.54 -16.00
CA CYS A 11 14.42 0.70 -16.27
C CYS A 11 13.99 -0.13 -17.49
N PRO A 12 13.02 -1.05 -17.36
CA PRO A 12 12.56 -1.90 -18.47
C PRO A 12 11.77 -1.11 -19.54
N VAL A 13 11.37 0.13 -19.24
CA VAL A 13 10.55 0.98 -20.13
C VAL A 13 11.39 1.89 -21.03
N CYS A 14 12.49 2.45 -20.50
CA CYS A 14 13.32 3.44 -21.21
C CYS A 14 14.81 3.11 -21.24
N GLY A 15 15.25 2.02 -20.61
CA GLY A 15 16.65 1.57 -20.58
C GLY A 15 17.58 2.40 -19.69
N THR A 16 17.08 3.42 -18.98
CA THR A 16 17.91 4.21 -18.07
C THR A 16 18.38 3.36 -16.89
N THR A 17 19.70 3.31 -16.68
CA THR A 17 20.33 2.70 -15.51
C THR A 17 20.54 3.77 -14.43
N PHE A 18 20.15 3.48 -13.19
CA PHE A 18 20.26 4.41 -12.06
C PHE A 18 20.58 3.67 -10.76
N SER A 19 21.11 4.39 -9.77
CA SER A 19 21.36 3.87 -8.42
C SER A 19 20.15 4.18 -7.54
N THR A 20 19.74 3.22 -6.72
CA THR A 20 18.65 3.37 -5.75
C THR A 20 19.01 2.67 -4.45
N GLU A 21 18.29 3.02 -3.40
CA GLU A 21 18.44 2.45 -2.07
C GLU A 21 17.49 1.27 -1.89
N VAL A 22 18.03 0.17 -1.39
CA VAL A 22 17.28 -1.07 -1.09
C VAL A 22 17.58 -1.52 0.34
N ILE A 23 16.65 -2.26 0.92
CA ILE A 23 16.68 -2.63 2.34
C ILE A 23 17.21 -4.04 2.52
N ALA A 24 18.15 -4.20 3.44
CA ALA A 24 18.65 -5.52 3.86
C ALA A 24 18.00 -6.03 5.17
N SER A 25 17.46 -5.13 6.00
CA SER A 25 16.84 -5.49 7.28
C SER A 25 15.75 -4.51 7.68
N THR A 26 14.67 -5.02 8.27
CA THR A 26 13.56 -4.20 8.77
C THR A 26 13.70 -3.92 10.27
N ASN A 27 13.12 -2.82 10.73
CA ASN A 27 13.13 -2.31 12.11
C ASN A 27 11.71 -2.21 12.69
N GLN A 28 10.81 -3.07 12.24
CA GLN A 28 9.42 -3.08 12.64
C GLN A 28 9.25 -3.60 14.07
N PHE A 29 8.45 -2.91 14.87
CA PHE A 29 8.14 -3.31 16.25
C PHE A 29 6.64 -3.48 16.51
N ASP A 30 5.78 -2.92 15.68
CA ASP A 30 4.32 -3.00 15.80
C ASP A 30 3.64 -2.71 14.44
N ILE A 31 2.31 -2.72 14.41
CA ILE A 31 1.47 -2.45 13.23
C ILE A 31 0.33 -1.51 13.63
N ALA A 32 0.09 -0.48 12.83
CA ALA A 32 -1.06 0.41 13.00
C ALA A 32 -2.35 -0.25 12.49
N THR A 33 -3.52 0.27 12.84
CA THR A 33 -4.81 -0.35 12.45
C THR A 33 -5.04 -0.40 10.96
N ASP A 34 -4.45 0.49 10.17
CA ASP A 34 -4.44 0.46 8.71
C ASP A 34 -3.39 -0.49 8.11
N LEU A 35 -2.77 -1.34 8.95
CA LEU A 35 -1.68 -2.25 8.64
C LEU A 35 -0.34 -1.60 8.30
N LYS A 36 -0.18 -0.29 8.55
CA LYS A 36 1.11 0.38 8.39
C LYS A 36 2.15 -0.23 9.35
N PRO A 37 3.33 -0.65 8.85
CA PRO A 37 4.42 -1.06 9.72
C PRO A 37 4.90 0.10 10.59
N LEU A 38 4.93 -0.09 11.92
CA LEU A 38 5.51 0.87 12.85
C LEU A 38 6.98 0.53 13.11
N THR A 39 7.86 1.49 12.89
CA THR A 39 9.31 1.30 12.84
C THR A 39 10.06 2.20 13.82
N VAL A 40 11.20 1.75 14.34
CA VAL A 40 12.09 2.60 15.17
C VAL A 40 13.17 3.26 14.31
N GLY A 41 13.12 4.58 14.16
CA GLY A 41 14.05 5.34 13.33
C GLY A 41 13.54 5.45 11.89
N VAL A 42 14.42 5.27 10.90
CA VAL A 42 14.06 5.42 9.49
C VAL A 42 13.08 4.31 9.06
N PRO A 43 11.88 4.65 8.55
CA PRO A 43 10.93 3.67 8.05
C PRO A 43 11.46 2.97 6.80
N PHE A 44 11.14 1.69 6.67
CA PHE A 44 11.64 0.88 5.56
C PHE A 44 10.71 0.94 4.32
N TYR A 45 9.39 1.04 4.51
CA TYR A 45 8.45 1.01 3.38
C TYR A 45 8.72 2.04 2.25
N PRO A 46 9.28 3.26 2.47
CA PRO A 46 9.60 4.16 1.37
C PRO A 46 10.62 3.61 0.36
N PHE A 47 11.46 2.66 0.78
CA PHE A 47 12.53 2.08 -0.04
C PHE A 47 12.13 0.76 -0.72
N LEU A 48 10.86 0.35 -0.63
CA LEU A 48 10.35 -0.85 -1.33
C LEU A 48 9.88 -0.57 -2.75
N VAL A 49 9.72 0.71 -3.12
CA VAL A 49 9.37 1.16 -4.46
C VAL A 49 10.50 2.01 -5.01
N HIS A 50 10.89 1.73 -6.25
CA HIS A 50 11.91 2.46 -6.97
C HIS A 50 11.29 3.20 -8.14
N THR A 51 11.74 4.43 -8.38
CA THR A 51 11.24 5.27 -9.48
C THR A 51 12.37 5.58 -10.44
N CYS A 52 12.16 5.31 -11.73
CA CYS A 52 13.11 5.69 -12.77
C CYS A 52 13.18 7.22 -12.88
N PRO A 53 14.35 7.85 -12.70
CA PRO A 53 14.46 9.32 -12.72
C PRO A 53 14.22 9.94 -14.11
N ASN A 54 14.27 9.14 -15.17
CA ASN A 54 14.08 9.61 -16.55
C ASN A 54 12.62 9.53 -16.99
N CYS A 55 11.97 8.38 -16.82
CA CYS A 55 10.62 8.15 -17.35
C CYS A 55 9.54 7.99 -16.28
N TYR A 56 9.87 8.01 -14.99
CA TYR A 56 8.94 7.89 -13.85
C TYR A 56 8.22 6.54 -13.74
N TYR A 57 8.64 5.53 -14.51
CA TYR A 57 8.26 4.15 -14.22
C TYR A 57 8.63 3.79 -12.78
N SER A 58 7.64 3.32 -12.03
CA SER A 58 7.78 2.99 -10.61
C SER A 58 7.28 1.56 -10.33
N GLY A 59 7.95 0.87 -9.42
CA GLY A 59 7.60 -0.51 -9.04
C GLY A 59 8.55 -1.08 -7.99
N SER A 60 8.33 -2.34 -7.61
CA SER A 60 9.26 -3.07 -6.74
C SER A 60 10.55 -3.41 -7.46
N GLU A 61 11.57 -3.91 -6.76
CA GLU A 61 12.80 -4.41 -7.41
C GLU A 61 12.50 -5.47 -8.50
N GLU A 62 11.52 -6.34 -8.25
CA GLU A 62 11.09 -7.38 -9.19
C GLU A 62 10.51 -6.80 -10.48
N ASP A 63 9.79 -5.68 -10.38
CA ASP A 63 9.17 -5.01 -11.52
C ASP A 63 10.22 -4.46 -12.52
N PHE A 64 11.41 -4.10 -12.03
CA PHE A 64 12.53 -3.68 -12.88
C PHE A 64 13.21 -4.84 -13.63
N ASN A 65 12.91 -6.09 -13.30
CA ASN A 65 13.42 -7.27 -13.99
C ASN A 65 12.46 -7.81 -15.06
N LEU A 66 11.29 -7.18 -15.24
CA LEU A 66 10.28 -7.61 -16.20
C LEU A 66 10.74 -7.40 -17.63
N GLN A 67 10.30 -8.29 -18.51
CA GLN A 67 10.30 -8.06 -19.96
C GLN A 67 8.94 -7.48 -20.33
N ILE A 68 8.91 -6.20 -20.70
CA ILE A 68 7.68 -5.47 -21.01
C ILE A 68 7.51 -5.43 -22.53
N GLU A 69 6.33 -5.83 -23.02
CA GLU A 69 5.98 -5.71 -24.43
C GLU A 69 5.97 -4.24 -24.86
N GLU A 70 6.46 -3.94 -26.06
CA GLU A 70 6.57 -2.56 -26.58
C GLU A 70 5.25 -1.78 -26.50
N THR A 71 4.12 -2.40 -26.80
CA THR A 71 2.79 -1.76 -26.72
C THR A 71 2.42 -1.36 -25.29
N THR A 72 2.83 -2.15 -24.29
CA THR A 72 2.65 -1.85 -22.87
C THR A 72 3.65 -0.79 -22.42
N ALA A 73 4.89 -0.85 -22.90
CA ALA A 73 5.91 0.16 -22.65
C ALA A 73 5.49 1.55 -23.20
N ASP A 74 4.85 1.60 -24.38
CA ASP A 74 4.29 2.83 -24.94
C ASP A 74 3.21 3.45 -24.02
N ARG A 75 2.30 2.62 -23.50
CA ARG A 75 1.26 3.06 -22.55
C ARG A 75 1.89 3.58 -21.25
N LEU A 76 2.88 2.88 -20.71
CA LEU A 76 3.62 3.31 -19.52
C LEU A 76 4.33 4.65 -19.78
N ARG A 77 5.03 4.81 -20.92
CA ARG A 77 5.70 6.06 -21.27
C ARG A 77 4.72 7.23 -21.37
N ALA A 78 3.57 7.02 -22.02
CA ALA A 78 2.55 8.05 -22.17
C ALA A 78 1.98 8.49 -20.82
N GLU A 79 1.60 7.54 -19.96
CA GLU A 79 1.06 7.83 -18.63
C GLU A 79 2.10 8.51 -17.74
N MET A 80 3.32 7.97 -17.67
CA MET A 80 4.35 8.51 -16.77
C MET A 80 4.90 9.86 -17.26
N GLU A 81 4.88 10.15 -18.56
CA GLU A 81 5.18 11.48 -19.11
C GLU A 81 4.24 12.55 -18.56
N PHE A 82 2.94 12.25 -18.45
CA PHE A 82 1.95 13.16 -17.88
C PHE A 82 2.30 13.49 -16.43
N TRP A 83 2.57 12.46 -15.62
CA TRP A 83 2.90 12.64 -14.21
C TRP A 83 4.26 13.32 -14.01
N ARG A 84 5.27 13.01 -14.82
CA ARG A 84 6.57 13.70 -14.79
C ARG A 84 6.42 15.20 -15.00
N ARG A 85 5.56 15.62 -15.93
CA ARG A 85 5.27 17.05 -16.16
C ARG A 85 4.51 17.70 -14.99
N LYS A 86 3.65 16.94 -14.32
CA LYS A 86 2.85 17.43 -13.18
C LYS A 86 3.67 17.59 -11.90
N LEU A 87 4.55 16.63 -11.61
CA LEU A 87 5.36 16.61 -10.39
C LEU A 87 6.67 17.40 -10.53
N GLY A 88 7.08 17.71 -11.76
CA GLY A 88 8.35 18.39 -12.05
C GLY A 88 9.55 17.42 -12.03
N PRO A 89 10.76 17.85 -12.42
CA PRO A 89 11.94 16.98 -12.61
C PRO A 89 12.66 16.61 -11.30
N VAL A 90 11.95 16.65 -10.17
CA VAL A 90 12.47 16.28 -8.85
C VAL A 90 12.09 14.83 -8.58
N GLU A 91 12.98 14.08 -7.94
CA GLU A 91 12.68 12.74 -7.46
C GLU A 91 11.34 12.73 -6.69
N PRO A 92 10.35 11.92 -7.12
CA PRO A 92 9.05 11.93 -6.48
C PRO A 92 9.13 11.51 -5.01
N ALA A 93 8.49 12.27 -4.13
CA ALA A 93 8.35 11.91 -2.72
C ALA A 93 7.72 10.49 -2.59
N PRO A 94 7.96 9.76 -1.48
CA PRO A 94 7.53 8.37 -1.33
C PRO A 94 6.05 8.11 -1.64
N ALA A 95 5.15 8.99 -1.21
CA ALA A 95 3.72 8.90 -1.51
C ALA A 95 3.44 8.90 -3.02
N HIS A 96 4.11 9.81 -3.76
CA HIS A 96 4.00 9.88 -5.21
C HIS A 96 4.65 8.66 -5.89
N SER A 97 5.79 8.17 -5.39
CA SER A 97 6.43 6.97 -5.94
C SER A 97 5.52 5.74 -5.85
N TYR A 98 4.84 5.54 -4.71
CA TYR A 98 3.83 4.47 -4.57
C TYR A 98 2.61 4.68 -5.46
N MET A 99 2.09 5.91 -5.56
CA MET A 99 0.99 6.24 -6.47
C MET A 99 1.34 5.93 -7.93
N LEU A 100 2.53 6.33 -8.39
CA LEU A 100 3.03 6.02 -9.72
C LEU A 100 3.21 4.50 -9.93
N ALA A 101 3.66 3.78 -8.91
CA ALA A 101 3.74 2.32 -8.95
C ALA A 101 2.36 1.68 -9.08
N ALA A 102 1.33 2.21 -8.44
CA ALA A 102 -0.05 1.74 -8.59
C ALA A 102 -0.56 1.92 -10.03
N PHE A 103 -0.28 3.07 -10.66
CA PHE A 103 -0.62 3.29 -12.08
C PHE A 103 0.17 2.38 -13.01
N CYS A 104 1.47 2.17 -12.75
CA CYS A 104 2.27 1.21 -13.51
C CYS A 104 1.71 -0.21 -13.38
N ALA A 105 1.35 -0.65 -12.16
CA ALA A 105 0.76 -1.94 -11.89
C ALA A 105 -0.57 -2.15 -12.65
N LEU A 106 -1.41 -1.12 -12.74
CA LEU A 106 -2.64 -1.17 -13.54
C LEU A 106 -2.37 -1.36 -15.04
N ILE A 107 -1.41 -0.62 -15.59
CA ILE A 107 -1.06 -0.73 -17.01
C ILE A 107 -0.45 -2.10 -17.32
N LEU A 108 0.35 -2.64 -16.39
CA LEU A 108 0.92 -3.98 -16.44
C LEU A 108 -0.11 -5.11 -16.21
N GLY A 109 -1.36 -4.78 -15.89
CA GLY A 109 -2.43 -5.75 -15.67
C GLY A 109 -2.30 -6.55 -14.38
N LYS A 110 -1.66 -5.98 -13.35
CA LYS A 110 -1.61 -6.60 -12.03
C LYS A 110 -3.01 -6.66 -11.40
N PRO A 111 -3.30 -7.68 -10.56
CA PRO A 111 -4.58 -7.80 -9.88
C PRO A 111 -4.93 -6.57 -9.04
N HIS A 112 -6.21 -6.26 -8.93
CA HIS A 112 -6.67 -5.06 -8.22
C HIS A 112 -6.27 -5.03 -6.73
N TYR A 113 -6.10 -6.17 -6.06
CA TYR A 113 -5.64 -6.19 -4.67
C TYR A 113 -4.19 -5.70 -4.52
N VAL A 114 -3.32 -5.98 -5.51
CA VAL A 114 -1.94 -5.49 -5.53
C VAL A 114 -1.91 -3.98 -5.74
N VAL A 115 -2.78 -3.47 -6.62
CA VAL A 115 -2.92 -2.02 -6.86
C VAL A 115 -3.44 -1.32 -5.61
N GLY A 116 -4.42 -1.92 -4.92
CA GLY A 116 -4.94 -1.41 -3.65
C GLY A 116 -3.87 -1.31 -2.56
N ASP A 117 -2.99 -2.32 -2.46
CA ASP A 117 -1.86 -2.30 -1.52
C ASP A 117 -0.86 -1.16 -1.81
N LEU A 118 -0.61 -0.84 -3.09
CA LEU A 118 0.25 0.28 -3.46
C LEU A 118 -0.37 1.64 -3.10
N PHE A 119 -1.67 1.84 -3.33
CA PHE A 119 -2.36 3.06 -2.89
C PHE A 119 -2.46 3.18 -1.38
N LEU A 120 -2.65 2.06 -0.67
CA LEU A 120 -2.61 2.02 0.80
C LEU A 120 -1.24 2.50 1.31
N ALA A 121 -0.15 1.96 0.77
CA ALA A 121 1.20 2.38 1.15
C ALA A 121 1.52 3.83 0.72
N ALA A 122 0.95 4.31 -0.39
CA ALA A 122 1.01 5.72 -0.76
C ALA A 122 0.38 6.60 0.33
N SER A 123 -0.80 6.22 0.83
CA SER A 123 -1.51 6.98 1.88
C SER A 123 -0.71 7.04 3.18
N TRP A 124 -0.02 5.95 3.55
CA TRP A 124 0.87 5.93 4.72
C TRP A 124 2.01 6.93 4.60
N CYS A 125 2.62 7.02 3.42
CA CYS A 125 3.69 7.98 3.15
C CYS A 125 3.15 9.42 3.17
N ALA A 126 1.95 9.65 2.63
CA ALA A 126 1.32 10.97 2.65
C ALA A 126 1.00 11.43 4.08
N ASP A 127 0.58 10.52 4.98
CA ASP A 127 0.39 10.81 6.39
C ASP A 127 1.70 11.23 7.09
N ASP A 128 2.82 10.57 6.78
CA ASP A 128 4.12 10.92 7.38
C ASP A 128 4.56 12.35 7.04
N ASP A 129 4.19 12.80 5.83
CA ASP A 129 4.44 14.15 5.35
C ASP A 129 3.31 15.15 5.70
N ALA A 130 2.33 14.73 6.51
CA ALA A 130 1.15 15.50 6.92
C ALA A 130 0.31 16.05 5.75
N LEU A 131 0.24 15.32 4.64
CA LEU A 131 -0.53 15.65 3.44
C LEU A 131 -1.94 15.04 3.50
N THR A 132 -2.75 15.46 4.47
CA THR A 132 -4.04 14.81 4.80
C THR A 132 -4.99 14.66 3.61
N GLU A 133 -5.24 15.73 2.84
CA GLU A 133 -6.17 15.67 1.69
C GLU A 133 -5.69 14.68 0.62
N PHE A 134 -4.38 14.59 0.41
CA PHE A 134 -3.80 13.65 -0.54
C PHE A 134 -3.88 12.22 0.00
N ALA A 135 -3.61 12.02 1.29
CA ALA A 135 -3.78 10.73 1.95
C ALA A 135 -5.22 10.22 1.80
N ASP A 136 -6.23 11.08 1.97
CA ASP A 136 -7.64 10.71 1.82
C ASP A 136 -7.98 10.27 0.38
N HIS A 137 -7.52 11.01 -0.64
CA HIS A 137 -7.66 10.57 -2.03
C HIS A 137 -7.01 9.19 -2.29
N LEU A 138 -5.81 8.95 -1.74
CA LEU A 138 -5.13 7.67 -1.90
C LEU A 138 -5.86 6.52 -1.18
N ARG A 139 -6.51 6.79 -0.04
CA ARG A 139 -7.37 5.82 0.65
C ARG A 139 -8.61 5.49 -0.17
N GLU A 140 -9.23 6.47 -0.81
CA GLU A 140 -10.38 6.26 -1.69
C GLU A 140 -10.01 5.35 -2.87
N GLU A 141 -8.88 5.60 -3.53
CA GLU A 141 -8.35 4.73 -4.58
C GLU A 141 -8.10 3.31 -4.07
N ALA A 142 -7.44 3.16 -2.91
CA ALA A 142 -7.19 1.85 -2.31
C ALA A 142 -8.51 1.08 -2.05
N VAL A 143 -9.52 1.75 -1.46
CA VAL A 143 -10.83 1.16 -1.19
C VAL A 143 -11.50 0.67 -2.48
N GLU A 144 -11.48 1.48 -3.54
CA GLU A 144 -12.10 1.14 -4.83
C GLU A 144 -11.42 -0.10 -5.45
N HIS A 145 -10.08 -0.12 -5.45
CA HIS A 145 -9.33 -1.26 -5.98
C HIS A 145 -9.56 -2.53 -5.15
N PHE A 146 -9.58 -2.45 -3.82
CA PHE A 146 -9.89 -3.59 -2.97
C PHE A 146 -11.31 -4.12 -3.15
N LYS A 147 -12.31 -3.24 -3.28
CA LYS A 147 -13.70 -3.64 -3.57
C LYS A 147 -13.78 -4.39 -4.89
N ARG A 148 -13.17 -3.86 -5.96
CA ARG A 148 -13.09 -4.53 -7.27
C ARG A 148 -12.47 -5.92 -7.19
N ALA A 149 -11.37 -6.06 -6.44
CA ALA A 149 -10.70 -7.36 -6.28
C ALA A 149 -11.59 -8.41 -5.60
N LEU A 150 -12.43 -8.00 -4.64
CA LEU A 150 -13.40 -8.88 -3.98
C LEU A 150 -14.57 -9.23 -4.91
N GLU A 151 -15.04 -8.29 -5.72
CA GLU A 151 -16.18 -8.45 -6.64
C GLU A 151 -15.83 -9.31 -7.86
N SER A 152 -14.64 -9.11 -8.44
CA SER A 152 -14.17 -9.89 -9.59
C SER A 152 -13.64 -11.29 -9.21
N GLY A 153 -13.40 -11.53 -7.92
CA GLY A 153 -12.83 -12.77 -7.42
C GLY A 153 -11.32 -12.92 -7.66
N GLU A 154 -10.64 -11.84 -8.05
CA GLU A 154 -9.18 -11.80 -8.21
C GLU A 154 -8.42 -11.94 -6.89
N ALA A 155 -9.05 -11.54 -5.77
CA ALA A 155 -8.44 -11.64 -4.45
C ALA A 155 -8.25 -13.11 -4.02
N PRO A 156 -7.01 -13.54 -3.69
CA PRO A 156 -6.76 -14.87 -3.15
C PRO A 156 -7.60 -15.12 -1.89
N HIS A 157 -8.13 -16.34 -1.73
CA HIS A 157 -9.01 -16.68 -0.62
C HIS A 157 -8.38 -16.36 0.77
N ALA A 158 -7.07 -16.57 0.93
CA ALA A 158 -6.35 -16.26 2.16
C ALA A 158 -6.30 -14.76 2.49
N GLU A 159 -6.35 -13.90 1.46
CA GLU A 159 -6.24 -12.44 1.60
C GLU A 159 -7.61 -11.75 1.81
N ARG A 160 -8.74 -12.41 1.50
CA ARG A 160 -10.05 -11.76 1.50
C ARG A 160 -10.44 -11.18 2.87
N ALA A 161 -10.09 -11.87 3.97
CA ALA A 161 -10.33 -11.37 5.32
C ALA A 161 -9.53 -10.08 5.60
N ARG A 162 -8.24 -10.07 5.23
CA ARG A 162 -7.37 -8.89 5.35
C ARG A 162 -7.90 -7.73 4.50
N ILE A 163 -8.28 -7.99 3.25
CA ILE A 163 -8.84 -6.98 2.34
C ILE A 163 -10.14 -6.40 2.90
N CYS A 164 -11.05 -7.23 3.42
CA CYS A 164 -12.27 -6.74 4.07
C CYS A 164 -11.94 -5.84 5.27
N TYR A 165 -10.98 -6.24 6.11
CA TYR A 165 -10.56 -5.45 7.25
C TYR A 165 -9.99 -4.08 6.82
N ILE A 166 -9.10 -4.05 5.83
CA ILE A 166 -8.50 -2.81 5.31
C ILE A 166 -9.57 -1.90 4.73
N ILE A 167 -10.51 -2.40 3.92
CA ILE A 167 -11.60 -1.57 3.39
C ILE A 167 -12.37 -0.91 4.54
N GLY A 168 -12.73 -1.67 5.57
CA GLY A 168 -13.41 -1.15 6.76
C GLY A 168 -12.60 -0.05 7.46
N GLU A 169 -11.31 -0.29 7.69
CA GLU A 169 -10.45 0.68 8.38
C GLU A 169 -10.22 1.96 7.57
N LEU A 170 -10.03 1.84 6.25
CA LEU A 170 -9.86 2.99 5.38
C LEU A 170 -11.15 3.83 5.31
N LEU A 171 -12.32 3.18 5.19
CA LEU A 171 -13.61 3.87 5.20
C LEU A 171 -13.86 4.57 6.55
N ARG A 172 -13.50 3.95 7.67
CA ARG A 172 -13.58 4.58 9.00
C ARG A 172 -12.70 5.84 9.07
N ARG A 173 -11.45 5.76 8.59
CA ARG A 173 -10.53 6.91 8.55
C ARG A 173 -11.03 8.05 7.67
N LEU A 174 -11.76 7.73 6.61
CA LEU A 174 -12.48 8.68 5.75
C LEU A 174 -13.79 9.19 6.38
N GLY A 175 -14.14 8.79 7.61
CA GLY A 175 -15.39 9.19 8.29
C GLY A 175 -16.65 8.50 7.76
N ARG A 176 -16.51 7.41 7.00
CA ARG A 176 -17.59 6.67 6.32
C ARG A 176 -17.96 5.41 7.10
N ASP A 177 -18.26 5.56 8.39
CA ASP A 177 -18.46 4.44 9.33
C ASP A 177 -19.59 3.47 8.92
N GLU A 178 -20.69 4.00 8.38
CA GLU A 178 -21.81 3.18 7.90
C GLU A 178 -21.41 2.29 6.73
N GLU A 179 -20.53 2.76 5.86
CA GLU A 179 -19.97 1.96 4.77
C GLU A 179 -18.91 0.98 5.26
N ALA A 180 -18.16 1.32 6.32
CA ALA A 180 -17.13 0.48 6.90
C ALA A 180 -17.71 -0.78 7.59
N ARG A 181 -18.84 -0.62 8.30
CA ARG A 181 -19.48 -1.67 9.11
C ARG A 181 -19.62 -3.03 8.40
N PRO A 182 -20.24 -3.13 7.20
CA PRO A 182 -20.42 -4.42 6.54
C PRO A 182 -19.10 -5.11 6.19
N PHE A 183 -18.02 -4.37 5.98
CA PHE A 183 -16.71 -4.96 5.70
C PHE A 183 -16.07 -5.54 6.96
N PHE A 184 -16.16 -4.85 8.10
CA PHE A 184 -15.72 -5.41 9.39
C PHE A 184 -16.50 -6.66 9.78
N GLU A 185 -17.83 -6.67 9.60
CA GLU A 185 -18.66 -7.85 9.88
C GLU A 185 -18.36 -9.03 8.94
N ARG A 186 -17.92 -8.74 7.71
CA ARG A 186 -17.53 -9.75 6.72
C ARG A 186 -16.21 -10.45 7.07
N VAL A 187 -15.30 -9.83 7.83
CA VAL A 187 -13.99 -10.40 8.18
C VAL A 187 -14.10 -11.82 8.73
N MET A 188 -14.97 -12.04 9.73
CA MET A 188 -15.14 -13.36 10.36
C MET A 188 -15.59 -14.45 9.36
N ARG A 189 -16.29 -14.08 8.29
CA ARG A 189 -16.79 -15.02 7.28
C ARG A 189 -15.73 -15.36 6.23
N GLU A 190 -14.74 -14.50 6.06
CA GLU A 190 -13.68 -14.63 5.04
C GLU A 190 -12.40 -15.23 5.60
N VAL A 191 -12.26 -15.32 6.93
CA VAL A 191 -11.11 -15.96 7.58
C VAL A 191 -11.02 -17.43 7.19
N VAL A 192 -9.82 -17.84 6.80
CA VAL A 192 -9.50 -19.21 6.39
C VAL A 192 -8.88 -19.99 7.53
N ASP A 193 -7.96 -19.34 8.25
CA ASP A 193 -7.32 -19.89 9.44
C ASP A 193 -7.62 -18.98 10.64
N PRO A 194 -8.62 -19.34 11.48
CA PRO A 194 -8.97 -18.55 12.65
C PRO A 194 -7.85 -18.40 13.68
N ALA A 195 -6.90 -19.33 13.75
CA ALA A 195 -5.80 -19.25 14.70
C ALA A 195 -4.76 -18.23 14.24
N GLU A 196 -4.39 -18.24 12.96
CA GLU A 196 -3.43 -17.29 12.40
C GLU A 196 -4.03 -15.89 12.19
N GLN A 197 -5.34 -15.81 11.91
CA GLN A 197 -6.05 -14.56 11.59
C GLN A 197 -6.89 -14.02 12.75
N GLU A 198 -6.69 -14.53 13.97
CA GLU A 198 -7.44 -14.11 15.17
C GLU A 198 -7.33 -12.59 15.40
N TRP A 199 -6.17 -12.01 15.11
CA TRP A 199 -5.90 -10.58 15.27
C TRP A 199 -6.76 -9.71 14.33
N LEU A 200 -7.09 -10.17 13.12
CA LEU A 200 -8.00 -9.48 12.20
C LEU A 200 -9.44 -9.50 12.72
N ILE A 201 -9.88 -10.62 13.28
CA ILE A 201 -11.22 -10.74 13.88
C ILE A 201 -11.35 -9.80 15.08
N LYS A 202 -10.37 -9.83 15.98
CA LYS A 202 -10.31 -8.93 17.14
C LYS A 202 -10.23 -7.46 16.72
N GLY A 203 -9.41 -7.16 15.71
CA GLY A 203 -9.30 -5.83 15.15
C GLY A 203 -10.61 -5.32 14.57
N ALA A 204 -11.29 -6.11 13.75
CA ALA A 204 -12.58 -5.74 13.18
C ALA A 204 -13.63 -5.46 14.28
N ALA A 205 -13.72 -6.32 15.29
CA ALA A 205 -14.62 -6.14 16.43
C ALA A 205 -14.28 -4.87 17.24
N ARG A 206 -12.98 -4.58 17.43
CA ARG A 206 -12.53 -3.39 18.15
C ARG A 206 -12.85 -2.11 17.37
N GLN A 207 -12.58 -2.07 16.07
CA GLN A 207 -12.89 -0.89 15.23
C GLN A 207 -14.40 -0.62 15.11
N LEU A 208 -15.26 -1.62 15.30
CA LEU A 208 -16.71 -1.43 15.36
C LEU A 208 -17.24 -0.85 16.67
N SER A 209 -16.51 -1.01 17.78
CA SER A 209 -17.01 -0.75 19.13
C SER A 209 -16.25 0.38 19.84
N ASN A 210 -14.93 0.35 19.81
CA ASN A 210 -14.05 1.35 20.41
C ASN A 210 -12.79 1.49 19.53
N PRO A 211 -12.86 2.25 18.43
CA PRO A 211 -11.76 2.37 17.49
C PRO A 211 -10.45 2.77 18.17
N ALA A 212 -9.36 2.18 17.71
CA ALA A 212 -8.01 2.57 18.09
C ALA A 212 -7.18 2.83 16.84
N GLU A 213 -5.95 3.29 17.02
CA GLU A 213 -5.02 3.59 15.93
C GLU A 213 -3.87 2.59 15.84
N ARG A 214 -3.70 1.71 16.84
CA ARG A 214 -2.65 0.69 16.87
C ARG A 214 -3.15 -0.67 17.33
N PHE A 215 -2.68 -1.75 16.70
CA PHE A 215 -2.98 -3.10 17.16
C PHE A 215 -2.37 -3.39 18.54
N GLY A 216 -1.21 -2.83 18.87
CA GLY A 216 -0.62 -2.94 20.20
C GLY A 216 -1.49 -2.39 21.34
N GLU A 217 -2.45 -1.51 21.04
CA GLU A 217 -3.43 -1.00 22.01
C GLU A 217 -4.53 -2.03 22.31
N PHE A 218 -4.74 -3.03 21.44
CA PHE A 218 -5.72 -4.10 21.66
C PHE A 218 -5.26 -5.09 22.75
N MET A 219 -3.94 -5.24 22.91
CA MET A 219 -3.33 -6.18 23.86
C MET A 219 -3.09 -5.58 25.24
N ARG A 220 -3.15 -4.24 25.37
CA ARG A 220 -3.15 -3.54 26.65
C ARG A 220 -4.59 -3.37 27.11
N GLY A 221 -5.23 -4.50 27.43
CA GLY A 221 -6.56 -4.50 27.98
C GLY A 221 -6.66 -3.56 29.18
N ASP A 222 -7.70 -2.73 29.14
CA ASP A 222 -8.41 -2.13 30.27
C ASP A 222 -7.73 -2.36 31.63
N GLY A 223 -7.02 -1.34 32.11
CA GLY A 223 -6.52 -1.27 33.46
C GLY A 223 -7.67 -1.24 34.46
N LEU A 224 -8.17 -2.43 34.82
CA LEU A 224 -8.66 -2.73 36.16
C LEU A 224 -7.48 -3.33 36.93
N GLY A 225 -6.69 -2.43 37.51
CA GLY A 225 -5.85 -2.67 38.69
C GLY A 225 -6.27 -1.68 39.76
#